data_AF-A0A935GRF2-F1
#
_entry.id   AF-A0A935GRF2-F1
#
_cell.length_a   1.000
_cell.length_b   1.000
_cell.length_c   1.000
_cell.angle_alpha   90.00
_cell.angle_beta   90.00
_cell.angle_gamma   90.00
#
_symmetry.space_group_name_H-M   'P 1'
#
loop_
_entity.id
_entity.type
_entity.pdbx_description
1 polymer ?
#
loop_
_entity_poly.entity_id
_entity_poly.type
_entity_poly.pdbx_seq_one_letter_code
_entity_poly.pdbx_strand_id
1 'polypeptide(L)'
;MRTFLFLLLFGLADVAMAGMPVISLSDMAKLRLSGISFFVVLILLVALLVRFLWNFLRRDFPKLPSLDFKRSLALVLLLGLCFNLILLMISGTRELMTPGAWEKRGATFKLKSSYEK
;
A
#
# COMPACT_ATOMS: atom_id res chain seq x y z
N MET A 1 0.09 18.47 23.92
CA MET A 1 0.95 17.44 24.54
C MET A 1 0.16 16.28 25.18
N ARG A 2 -1.00 16.51 25.83
CA ARG A 2 -1.85 15.45 26.43
C ARG A 2 -2.49 14.45 25.44
N THR A 3 -2.80 14.88 24.21
CA THR A 3 -3.40 14.01 23.18
C THR A 3 -2.42 13.01 22.56
N PHE A 4 -1.13 13.34 22.55
CA PHE A 4 -0.08 12.45 22.02
C PHE A 4 0.19 11.28 22.99
N LEU A 5 0.06 11.52 24.30
CA LEU A 5 0.23 10.50 25.34
C LEU A 5 -0.87 9.43 25.30
N PHE A 6 -2.11 9.84 25.00
CA PHE A 6 -3.26 8.92 24.88
C PHE A 6 -3.13 7.98 23.67
N LEU A 7 -2.62 8.50 22.55
CA LEU A 7 -2.33 7.71 21.34
C LEU A 7 -1.17 6.72 21.55
N LEU A 8 -0.20 7.08 22.39
CA LEU A 8 0.94 6.22 22.72
C LEU A 8 0.58 5.11 23.72
N LEU A 9 -0.33 5.39 24.67
CA LEU A 9 -0.84 4.41 25.63
C LEU A 9 -1.78 3.36 25.02
N PHE A 10 -2.53 3.70 23.96
CA PHE A 10 -3.42 2.74 23.28
C PHE A 10 -2.67 1.73 22.40
N GLY A 11 -1.41 2.01 22.04
CA GLY A 11 -0.57 1.14 21.20
C GLY A 11 0.17 0.02 21.96
N LEU A 12 0.07 -0.02 23.29
CA LEU A 12 0.77 -0.96 24.17
C LEU A 12 -0.17 -1.97 24.86
N ALA A 13 -1.41 -2.11 24.35
CA ALA A 13 -2.34 -3.10 24.88
C ALA A 13 -1.86 -4.52 24.53
N ASP A 14 -1.06 -5.09 25.42
CA ASP A 14 -0.69 -6.50 25.38
C ASP A 14 -1.93 -7.37 25.66
N VAL A 15 -2.04 -8.47 24.91
CA VAL A 15 -3.18 -9.38 25.00
C VAL A 15 -3.09 -10.13 26.31
N ALA A 16 -3.99 -9.82 27.25
CA ALA A 16 -4.17 -10.59 28.47
C ALA A 16 -4.59 -12.03 28.10
N MET A 17 -3.64 -12.98 28.14
CA MET A 17 -3.90 -14.39 27.89
C MET A 17 -4.52 -15.07 29.13
N ALA A 18 -5.85 -14.96 29.24
CA ALA A 18 -6.64 -15.95 29.97
C ALA A 18 -6.95 -17.11 29.01
N GLY A 19 -6.79 -18.37 29.45
CA GLY A 19 -6.84 -19.60 28.64
C GLY A 19 -8.21 -19.95 28.02
N MET A 20 -8.82 -19.03 27.27
CA MET A 20 -9.97 -19.28 26.42
C MET A 20 -9.50 -19.77 25.03
N PRO A 21 -10.22 -20.70 24.38
CA PRO A 21 -9.87 -21.16 23.04
C PRO A 21 -9.91 -20.00 22.06
N VAL A 22 -8.71 -19.59 21.61
CA VAL A 22 -8.53 -18.51 20.65
C VAL A 22 -8.89 -19.03 19.26
N ILE A 23 -9.95 -18.47 18.67
CA ILE A 23 -10.22 -18.60 17.23
C ILE A 23 -9.08 -17.85 16.51
N SER A 24 -7.99 -18.55 16.26
CA SER A 24 -6.82 -17.96 15.62
C SER A 24 -7.04 -17.91 14.11
N LEU A 25 -6.78 -16.76 13.50
CA LEU A 25 -6.66 -16.68 12.04
C LEU A 25 -5.56 -17.65 11.57
N SER A 26 -5.74 -18.28 10.41
CA SER A 26 -4.67 -19.05 9.78
C SER A 26 -3.44 -18.17 9.58
N ASP A 27 -2.24 -18.75 9.65
CA ASP A 27 -0.99 -17.96 9.58
C ASP A 27 -0.90 -17.16 8.28
N MET A 28 -1.43 -17.72 7.18
CA MET A 28 -1.59 -17.04 5.90
C MET A 28 -2.49 -15.79 6.00
N ALA A 29 -3.59 -15.87 6.74
CA ALA A 29 -4.51 -14.75 6.91
C ALA A 29 -3.93 -13.68 7.84
N LYS A 30 -3.21 -14.08 8.91
CA LYS A 30 -2.47 -13.15 9.78
C LYS A 30 -1.42 -12.35 9.00
N LEU A 31 -0.65 -13.03 8.15
CA LEU A 31 0.38 -12.37 7.33
C LEU A 31 -0.23 -11.34 6.37
N ARG A 32 -1.34 -11.69 5.70
CA ARG A 32 -2.06 -10.76 4.81
C ARG A 32 -2.61 -9.56 5.58
N LEU A 33 -3.21 -9.78 6.74
CA LEU A 33 -3.76 -8.71 7.56
C LEU A 33 -2.67 -7.74 8.01
N SER A 34 -1.52 -8.26 8.47
CA SER A 34 -0.36 -7.45 8.83
C SER A 34 0.15 -6.60 7.65
N GLY A 35 0.23 -7.19 6.45
CA GLY A 35 0.62 -6.46 5.25
C GLY A 35 -0.36 -5.33 4.93
N ILE A 36 -1.67 -5.61 4.92
CA ILE A 36 -2.71 -4.61 4.65
C ILE A 36 -2.63 -3.46 5.68
N SER A 37 -2.50 -3.78 6.96
CA SER A 37 -2.39 -2.78 8.03
C SER A 37 -1.19 -1.85 7.83
N PHE A 38 -0.02 -2.41 7.47
CA PHE A 38 1.17 -1.62 7.18
C PHE A 38 0.96 -0.64 6.01
N PHE A 39 0.39 -1.12 4.90
CA PHE A 39 0.11 -0.28 3.74
C PHE A 39 -0.90 0.82 4.03
N VAL A 40 -1.95 0.53 4.80
CA VAL A 40 -2.94 1.53 5.22
C VAL A 40 -2.26 2.65 6.02
N VAL A 41 -1.44 2.30 7.01
CA VAL A 41 -0.70 3.28 7.80
C VAL A 41 0.24 4.11 6.92
N LEU A 42 0.96 3.47 6.00
CA LEU A 42 1.86 4.15 5.08
C LEU A 42 1.12 5.14 4.17
N ILE A 43 -0.03 4.75 3.61
CA ILE A 43 -0.88 5.63 2.77
C ILE A 43 -1.35 6.85 3.58
N LEU A 44 -1.79 6.64 4.82
CA LEU A 44 -2.22 7.73 5.70
C LEU A 44 -1.05 8.67 6.02
N LEU A 45 0.15 8.14 6.26
CA LEU A 45 1.36 8.93 6.50
C LEU A 45 1.73 9.77 5.28
N VAL A 46 1.74 9.17 4.09
CA VAL A 46 2.02 9.88 2.84
C VAL A 46 0.97 10.97 2.58
N ALA A 47 -0.32 10.69 2.82
CA ALA A 47 -1.38 11.68 2.70
C ALA A 47 -1.19 12.87 3.66
N LEU A 48 -0.72 12.63 4.88
CA LEU A 48 -0.36 13.70 5.82
C LEU A 48 0.83 14.53 5.32
N LEU A 49 1.87 13.89 4.79
CA LEU A 49 3.03 14.59 4.21
C LEU A 49 2.63 15.46 3.03
N VAL A 50 1.84 14.93 2.10
CA VAL A 50 1.32 15.68 0.94
C VAL A 50 0.49 16.88 1.40
N ARG A 51 -0.39 16.68 2.39
CA ARG A 51 -1.17 17.78 2.98
C ARG A 51 -0.26 18.86 3.56
N PHE A 52 0.76 18.47 4.31
CA PHE A 52 1.66 19.40 4.97
C PHE A 52 2.50 20.18 3.96
N LEU A 53 3.12 19.50 3.00
CA LEU A 53 3.89 20.13 1.92
C LEU A 53 3.03 21.08 1.09
N TRP A 54 1.81 20.68 0.73
CA TRP A 54 0.92 21.52 -0.07
C TRP A 54 0.52 22.80 0.68
N ASN A 55 0.14 22.66 1.95
CA ASN A 55 -0.24 23.81 2.76
C ASN A 55 0.97 24.67 3.15
N PHE A 56 2.17 24.10 3.22
CA PHE A 56 3.41 24.85 3.35
C PHE A 56 3.66 25.69 2.08
N LEU A 57 3.59 25.08 0.90
CA LEU A 57 3.78 25.76 -0.38
C LEU A 57 2.72 26.84 -0.66
N ARG A 58 1.48 26.62 -0.20
CA ARG A 58 0.40 27.62 -0.27
C ARG A 58 0.76 28.94 0.42
N ARG A 59 1.68 28.94 1.40
CA ARG A 59 2.12 30.18 2.07
C ARG A 59 2.77 31.15 1.08
N ASP A 60 3.51 30.63 0.10
CA ASP A 60 4.24 31.43 -0.87
C ASP A 60 3.39 31.72 -2.14
N PHE A 61 2.35 30.92 -2.39
CA PHE A 61 1.49 31.06 -3.57
C PHE A 61 0.02 31.30 -3.19
N PRO A 62 -0.45 32.57 -3.17
CA PRO A 62 -1.79 32.92 -2.71
C PRO A 62 -2.93 32.36 -3.59
N LYS A 63 -2.65 31.91 -4.82
CA LYS A 63 -3.63 31.29 -5.72
C LYS A 63 -3.91 29.82 -5.44
N LEU A 64 -3.13 29.14 -4.60
CA LEU A 64 -3.31 27.70 -4.36
C LEU A 64 -4.48 27.40 -3.41
N PRO A 65 -5.36 26.43 -3.75
CA PRO A 65 -6.45 26.02 -2.87
C PRO A 65 -5.90 25.29 -1.63
N SER A 66 -6.59 25.43 -0.50
CA SER A 66 -6.25 24.69 0.72
C SER A 66 -6.62 23.21 0.56
N LEU A 67 -5.73 22.34 1.03
CA LEU A 67 -5.90 20.90 0.96
C LEU A 67 -6.28 20.35 2.34
N ASP A 68 -7.51 19.84 2.42
CA ASP A 68 -7.98 19.08 3.58
C ASP A 68 -7.43 17.65 3.56
N PHE A 69 -7.47 16.94 4.70
CA PHE A 69 -6.96 15.57 4.78
C PHE A 69 -7.68 14.64 3.80
N LYS A 70 -9.01 14.76 3.68
CA LYS A 70 -9.80 13.94 2.73
C LYS A 70 -9.34 14.14 1.28
N ARG A 71 -9.06 15.39 0.90
CA ARG A 71 -8.58 15.74 -0.44
C ARG A 71 -7.15 15.23 -0.67
N SER A 72 -6.31 15.27 0.35
CA SER A 72 -4.93 14.79 0.28
C SER A 72 -4.88 13.28 0.12
N LEU A 73 -5.72 12.57 0.88
CA LEU A 73 -5.89 11.12 0.75
C LEU A 73 -6.43 10.74 -0.63
N ALA A 74 -7.46 11.44 -1.12
CA ALA A 74 -7.99 11.21 -2.46
C ALA A 74 -6.93 11.41 -3.54
N LEU A 75 -6.11 12.47 -3.45
CA LEU A 75 -5.00 12.70 -4.37
C LEU A 75 -3.97 11.58 -4.34
N VAL A 76 -3.53 11.14 -3.15
CA VAL A 76 -2.56 10.05 -3.01
C VAL A 76 -3.10 8.74 -3.60
N LEU A 77 -4.37 8.41 -3.32
CA LEU A 77 -5.00 7.21 -3.87
C LEU A 77 -5.16 7.29 -5.39
N LEU A 78 -5.65 8.41 -5.91
CA LEU A 78 -5.81 8.63 -7.35
C LEU A 78 -4.46 8.53 -8.08
N LEU A 79 -3.43 9.17 -7.51
CA LEU A 79 -2.08 9.11 -8.06
C LEU A 79 -1.52 7.69 -8.01
N GLY A 80 -1.72 6.97 -6.91
CA GLY A 80 -1.33 5.56 -6.78
C GLY A 80 -2.02 4.65 -7.81
N LEU A 81 -3.32 4.84 -8.04
CA LEU A 81 -4.08 4.14 -9.08
C LEU A 81 -3.56 4.46 -10.49
N CYS A 82 -3.28 5.73 -10.76
CA CYS A 82 -2.71 6.16 -12.05
C CYS A 82 -1.35 5.52 -12.30
N PHE A 83 -0.44 5.54 -11.30
CA PHE A 83 0.84 4.84 -11.40
C PHE A 83 0.67 3.33 -11.56
N ASN A 84 -0.29 2.72 -10.88
CA ASN A 84 -0.57 1.30 -11.04
C ASN A 84 -0.95 0.95 -12.49
N LEU A 85 -1.80 1.77 -13.12
CA LEU A 85 -2.14 1.62 -14.54
C LEU A 85 -0.92 1.76 -15.44
N ILE A 86 -0.04 2.73 -15.18
CA ILE A 86 1.19 2.91 -15.95
C ILE A 86 2.10 1.69 -15.81
N LEU A 87 2.30 1.19 -14.59
CA LEU A 87 3.10 -0.01 -14.33
C LEU A 87 2.50 -1.26 -15.00
N LEU A 88 1.17 -1.37 -15.03
CA LEU A 88 0.48 -2.44 -15.74
C LEU A 88 0.76 -2.37 -17.24
N MET A 89 0.71 -1.18 -17.84
CA MET A 89 1.02 -0.98 -19.26
C MET A 89 2.49 -1.31 -19.58
N ILE A 90 3.43 -0.92 -18.72
CA ILE A 90 4.85 -1.26 -18.88
C ILE A 90 5.04 -2.78 -18.82
N SER A 91 4.38 -3.47 -17.88
CA SER A 91 4.42 -4.93 -17.80
C SER A 91 3.81 -5.59 -19.04
N GLY A 92 2.68 -5.08 -19.52
CA GLY A 92 2.02 -5.58 -20.73
C GLY A 92 2.89 -5.43 -21.97
N THR A 93 3.55 -4.28 -22.15
CA THR A 93 4.49 -4.08 -23.27
C THR A 93 5.68 -5.03 -23.17
N ARG A 94 6.22 -5.27 -21.97
CA ARG A 94 7.30 -6.24 -21.77
C ARG A 94 6.87 -7.65 -22.21
N GLU A 95 5.65 -8.06 -21.86
CA GLU A 95 5.11 -9.36 -22.29
C GLU A 95 4.94 -9.45 -23.81
N LEU A 96 4.52 -8.37 -24.47
CA LEU A 96 4.42 -8.29 -25.93
C LEU A 96 5.79 -8.33 -26.63
N MET A 97 6.83 -7.75 -26.00
CA MET A 97 8.20 -7.75 -26.55
C MET A 97 8.94 -9.09 -26.40
N THR A 98 8.38 -10.05 -25.64
CA THR A 98 8.91 -11.42 -25.52
C THR A 98 7.96 -12.46 -26.13
N PRO A 99 7.67 -12.40 -27.44
CA PRO A 99 6.79 -13.36 -28.08
C PRO A 99 7.38 -14.78 -27.96
N GLY A 100 6.58 -15.73 -27.47
CA GLY A 100 7.00 -17.13 -27.31
C GLY A 100 7.77 -17.48 -26.03
N ALA A 101 7.93 -16.54 -25.09
CA ALA A 101 8.61 -16.81 -23.81
C ALA A 101 7.80 -17.70 -22.84
N TRP A 102 6.50 -17.86 -23.08
CA TRP A 102 5.58 -18.63 -22.24
C TRP A 102 5.19 -19.95 -22.92
N GLU A 103 5.47 -21.06 -22.26
CA GLU A 103 5.02 -22.39 -22.69
C GLU A 103 3.91 -22.90 -21.77
N LYS A 104 2.86 -23.48 -22.37
CA LYS A 104 1.72 -24.03 -21.64
C LYS A 104 2.12 -25.35 -20.99
N ARG A 105 2.05 -25.45 -19.65
CA ARG A 105 2.28 -26.67 -18.88
C ARG A 105 1.01 -27.00 -18.08
N GLY A 106 0.19 -27.91 -18.62
CA GLY A 106 -1.10 -28.27 -18.02
C GLY A 106 -2.10 -27.10 -18.01
N ALA A 107 -2.58 -26.71 -16.82
CA ALA A 107 -3.54 -25.61 -16.63
C ALA A 107 -2.88 -24.22 -16.48
N THR A 108 -1.54 -24.16 -16.41
CA THR A 108 -0.78 -22.92 -16.15
C THR A 108 0.28 -22.69 -17.22
N PHE A 109 0.72 -21.45 -17.38
CA PHE A 109 1.84 -21.09 -18.26
C PHE A 109 3.12 -20.96 -17.42
N LYS A 110 4.24 -21.45 -17.94
CA LYS A 110 5.56 -21.30 -17.33
C LYS A 110 6.48 -20.61 -18.33
N LEU A 111 7.38 -19.75 -17.85
CA LEU A 111 8.46 -19.23 -18.68
C LEU A 111 9.32 -20.39 -19.19
N LYS A 112 9.67 -20.35 -20.48
CA LYS A 112 10.63 -21.28 -21.08
C LYS A 112 11.97 -21.08 -20.38
N SER A 113 12.34 -22.01 -19.50
CA SER A 113 13.59 -21.93 -18.74
C SER A 113 14.75 -21.96 -19.73
N SER A 114 15.53 -20.88 -19.80
CA SER A 114 16.77 -20.80 -20.59
C SER A 114 17.96 -21.49 -19.90
N TYR A 115 17.74 -22.25 -18.83
CA TYR A 115 18.77 -22.93 -18.05
C TYR A 115 18.47 -24.43 -17.97
N GLU A 116 18.79 -25.12 -19.05
CA GLU A 116 19.03 -26.57 -19.04
C GLU A 116 20.11 -26.84 -20.09
N LYS A 117 21.35 -26.83 -19.63
CA LYS A 117 22.46 -27.56 -20.26
C LYS A 117 22.84 -28.67 -19.31
#